data_AF-A0A165TAN1-F1
#
_entry.id   AF-A0A165TAN1-F1
#
_cell.length_a   1.000
_cell.length_b   1.000
_cell.length_c   1.000
_cell.angle_alpha   90.00
_cell.angle_beta   90.00
_cell.angle_gamma   90.00
#
_symmetry.space_group_name_H-M   'P 1'
#
loop_
_entity.id
_entity.type
_entity.pdbx_description
1 polymer ?
#
loop_
_entity_poly.entity_id
_entity_poly.type
_entity_poly.pdbx_seq_one_letter_code
_entity_poly.pdbx_strand_id
1 'polypeptide(L)'
;MEYFSEDHSKLMLSKEWLVKIDSEKSIPYMLKFYSSTVDLCCYVFITDTKSVWGEALQSNQLARRWRDCNSRTPSFDNNEEEDEWRTATVELLSATHTIGGIADLTFEVVKTHYSDFAFELGSDSFKWRWETCAIGPKLSAEILSKHLIMPLISLTHLGFSSADPVSELSDADLEKAVDKVGRTARRTVDTHVKHAISRPRAATTLRRMTAMFNFSPELPPILSEVLKPDLRLPFIRPKSRAASRAPQRLLSPVRESPPPVTTSRVSPRDLSPHLSTHPSQTADDSETETESEETPDAAPNTLKAVDEGHTRRSQRSPSPTGPMPSARASPRSSRQHSPAARDAPATTVEQATDDSSPPHSPPTKKTKRAESSDEEDSEAERRRRVAQIKAKSQRGAKQPLKRGGKRF
;
A
#
# COMPACT_ATOMS: atom_id res chain seq x y z
N MET A 1 9.43 -19.36 3.92
CA MET A 1 8.47 -18.26 4.13
C MET A 1 7.09 -18.90 4.09
N GLU A 2 6.19 -18.53 5.00
CA GLU A 2 4.82 -19.06 4.96
C GLU A 2 4.06 -18.39 3.83
N TYR A 3 3.26 -19.16 3.07
CA TYR A 3 2.47 -18.61 1.97
C TYR A 3 1.26 -17.85 2.51
N PHE A 4 0.96 -16.70 1.90
CA PHE A 4 -0.27 -15.97 2.20
C PHE A 4 -1.49 -16.77 1.70
N SER A 5 -2.41 -17.10 2.61
CA SER A 5 -3.57 -17.96 2.35
C SER A 5 -4.89 -17.19 2.43
N GLU A 6 -5.99 -17.86 2.08
CA GLU A 6 -7.34 -17.30 2.24
C GLU A 6 -7.65 -17.01 3.71
N ASP A 7 -7.18 -17.83 4.65
CA ASP A 7 -7.44 -17.62 6.08
C ASP A 7 -6.74 -16.37 6.61
N HIS A 8 -5.52 -16.08 6.14
CA HIS A 8 -4.85 -14.81 6.44
C HIS A 8 -5.65 -13.61 5.92
N SER A 9 -6.26 -13.72 4.73
CA SER A 9 -7.11 -12.66 4.17
C SER A 9 -8.35 -12.41 5.04
N LYS A 10 -8.99 -13.46 5.58
CA LYS A 10 -10.18 -13.34 6.44
C LYS A 10 -9.90 -12.51 7.69
N LEU A 11 -8.72 -12.65 8.29
CA LEU A 11 -8.30 -11.87 9.46
C LEU A 11 -8.16 -10.35 9.17
N MET A 12 -8.06 -9.96 7.91
CA MET A 12 -7.94 -8.56 7.47
C MET A 12 -9.26 -7.91 7.07
N LEU A 13 -10.38 -8.63 7.16
CA LEU A 13 -11.70 -8.10 6.80
C LEU A 13 -12.10 -6.91 7.68
N SER A 14 -11.73 -6.96 8.96
CA SER A 14 -11.98 -5.90 9.94
C SER A 14 -10.90 -4.80 9.96
N LYS A 15 -9.90 -4.86 9.06
CA LYS A 15 -8.80 -3.90 8.99
C LYS A 15 -9.07 -2.83 7.93
N GLU A 16 -8.68 -1.60 8.22
CA GLU A 16 -8.75 -0.48 7.27
C GLU A 16 -7.76 -0.64 6.11
N TRP A 17 -8.09 0.03 5.00
CA TRP A 17 -7.15 0.24 3.92
C TRP A 17 -6.21 1.40 4.26
N LEU A 18 -4.91 1.16 4.07
CA LEU A 18 -3.85 2.14 4.18
C LEU A 18 -3.33 2.46 2.77
N VAL A 19 -2.82 3.67 2.54
CA VAL A 19 -2.33 4.09 1.22
C VAL A 19 -0.97 4.73 1.28
N LYS A 20 -0.11 4.31 0.36
CA LYS A 20 1.18 4.94 0.05
C LYS A 20 1.30 5.19 -1.44
N ILE A 21 2.14 6.15 -1.81
CA ILE A 21 2.43 6.47 -3.21
C ILE A 21 3.92 6.22 -3.42
N ASP A 22 4.25 5.39 -4.41
CA ASP A 22 5.60 5.37 -4.97
C ASP A 22 5.80 6.70 -5.72
N SER A 23 6.63 7.56 -5.15
CA SER A 23 6.83 8.93 -5.66
C SER A 23 7.58 8.95 -6.99
N GLU A 24 8.34 7.89 -7.33
CA GLU A 24 9.08 7.81 -8.58
C GLU A 24 8.16 7.44 -9.74
N LYS A 25 7.23 6.51 -9.50
CA LYS A 25 6.33 5.98 -10.54
C LYS A 25 4.93 6.57 -10.50
N SER A 26 4.62 7.36 -9.47
CA SER A 26 3.26 7.85 -9.17
C SER A 26 2.23 6.70 -9.13
N ILE A 27 2.61 5.58 -8.51
CA ILE A 27 1.72 4.43 -8.34
C ILE A 27 1.16 4.45 -6.92
N PRO A 28 -0.17 4.56 -6.75
CA PRO A 28 -0.78 4.37 -5.44
C PRO A 28 -0.82 2.89 -5.09
N TYR A 29 -0.30 2.55 -3.91
CA TYR A 29 -0.41 1.24 -3.31
C TYR A 29 -1.39 1.28 -2.15
N MET A 30 -2.35 0.37 -2.17
CA MET A 30 -3.30 0.15 -1.09
C MET A 30 -2.89 -1.12 -0.34
N LEU A 31 -2.81 -1.08 0.98
CA LEU A 31 -2.43 -2.24 1.79
C LEU A 31 -3.32 -2.42 3.01
N LYS A 32 -3.45 -3.67 3.45
CA LYS A 32 -4.04 -4.05 4.73
C LYS A 32 -3.02 -4.83 5.55
N PHE A 33 -3.10 -4.66 6.87
CA PHE A 33 -2.17 -5.25 7.80
C PHE A 33 -2.93 -5.89 8.97
N TYR A 34 -2.46 -7.05 9.41
CA TYR A 34 -2.91 -7.72 10.61
C TYR A 34 -1.70 -8.14 11.45
N SER A 35 -1.85 -8.11 12.76
CA SER A 35 -0.87 -8.61 13.72
C SER A 35 -1.56 -9.29 14.90
N SER A 36 -0.91 -10.32 15.46
CA SER A 36 -1.28 -10.95 16.72
C SER A 36 -0.09 -10.92 17.67
N THR A 37 -0.25 -10.31 18.84
CA THR A 37 0.77 -10.36 19.91
C THR A 37 0.77 -11.68 20.67
N VAL A 38 -0.32 -12.44 20.58
CA VAL A 38 -0.43 -13.78 21.19
C VAL A 38 0.38 -14.79 20.38
N ASP A 39 0.21 -14.78 19.06
CA ASP A 39 0.89 -15.71 18.14
C ASP A 39 2.22 -15.16 17.62
N LEU A 40 2.54 -13.90 17.97
CA LEU A 40 3.70 -13.15 17.50
C LEU A 40 3.85 -13.21 15.97
N CYS A 41 2.74 -13.01 15.26
CA CYS A 41 2.68 -13.06 13.80
C CYS A 41 2.21 -11.73 13.21
N CYS A 42 2.57 -11.49 11.95
CA CYS A 42 2.11 -10.35 11.17
C CYS A 42 1.83 -10.77 9.74
N TYR A 43 0.76 -10.24 9.17
CA TYR A 43 0.34 -10.50 7.80
C TYR A 43 0.15 -9.16 7.08
N VAL A 44 0.54 -9.10 5.81
CA VAL A 44 0.25 -7.95 4.94
C VAL A 44 -0.22 -8.46 3.58
N PHE A 45 -1.14 -7.72 2.97
CA PHE A 45 -1.24 -7.74 1.52
C PHE A 45 -1.32 -6.30 1.00
N ILE A 46 -0.81 -6.11 -0.21
CA ILE A 46 -0.69 -4.84 -0.90
C ILE A 46 -1.15 -5.01 -2.34
N THR A 47 -1.78 -3.97 -2.90
CA THR A 47 -2.26 -3.96 -4.28
C THR A 47 -2.03 -2.60 -4.92
N ASP A 48 -1.70 -2.61 -6.20
CA ASP A 48 -1.71 -1.44 -7.08
C ASP A 48 -3.02 -1.34 -7.88
N THR A 49 -4.08 -2.04 -7.44
CA THR A 49 -5.38 -2.27 -8.09
C THR A 49 -5.37 -3.23 -9.29
N LYS A 50 -4.20 -3.74 -9.70
CA LYS A 50 -4.06 -4.70 -10.81
C LYS A 50 -3.54 -6.05 -10.33
N SER A 51 -2.55 -6.01 -9.45
CA SER A 51 -1.92 -7.18 -8.84
C SER A 51 -2.06 -7.10 -7.32
N VAL A 52 -2.06 -8.26 -6.67
CA VAL A 52 -2.06 -8.36 -5.22
C VAL A 52 -0.86 -9.18 -4.79
N TRP A 53 -0.09 -8.64 -3.87
CA TRP A 53 1.04 -9.31 -3.25
C TRP A 53 0.77 -9.47 -1.77
N GLY A 54 1.23 -10.56 -1.18
CA GLY A 54 1.04 -10.84 0.22
C GLY A 54 2.23 -11.49 0.86
N GLU A 55 2.28 -11.38 2.17
CA GLU A 55 3.29 -12.01 2.99
C GLU A 55 2.70 -12.38 4.35
N ALA A 56 3.09 -13.55 4.85
CA ALA A 56 2.81 -13.99 6.20
C ALA A 56 4.12 -14.25 6.96
N LEU A 57 4.27 -13.59 8.11
CA LEU A 57 5.45 -13.67 8.96
C LEU A 57 5.10 -14.25 10.33
N GLN A 58 5.86 -15.27 10.70
CA GLN A 58 5.88 -15.83 12.04
C GLN A 58 6.95 -15.14 12.90
N SER A 59 6.87 -15.34 14.22
CA SER A 59 7.76 -14.78 15.24
C SER A 59 9.26 -14.82 14.87
N ASN A 60 9.77 -15.98 14.48
CA ASN A 60 11.18 -16.16 14.13
C ASN A 60 11.59 -15.45 12.82
N GLN A 61 10.66 -15.29 11.87
CA GLN A 61 10.92 -14.58 10.62
C GLN A 61 10.91 -13.07 10.86
N LEU A 62 9.95 -12.59 11.66
CA LEU A 62 9.87 -11.20 12.10
C LEU A 62 11.13 -10.76 12.83
N ALA A 63 11.58 -11.55 13.82
CA ALA A 63 12.78 -11.26 14.60
C ALA A 63 14.04 -11.17 13.74
N ARG A 64 14.22 -12.10 12.78
CA ARG A 64 15.35 -12.08 11.85
C ARG A 64 15.32 -10.84 10.95
N ARG A 65 14.17 -10.60 10.30
CA ARG A 65 14.04 -9.46 9.40
C ARG A 65 14.21 -8.12 10.11
N TRP A 66 13.72 -8.01 11.34
CA TRP A 66 13.92 -6.81 12.13
C TRP A 66 15.41 -6.51 12.33
N ARG A 67 16.21 -7.52 12.70
CA ARG A 67 17.66 -7.38 12.90
C ARG A 67 18.38 -7.02 11.61
N ASP A 68 17.95 -7.57 10.48
CA ASP A 68 18.50 -7.24 9.16
C ASP A 68 18.26 -5.77 8.79
N CYS A 69 17.09 -5.22 9.16
CA CYS A 69 16.76 -3.82 8.91
C CYS A 69 17.32 -2.86 9.99
N ASN A 70 17.55 -3.36 11.21
CA ASN A 70 17.89 -2.56 12.38
C ASN A 70 19.08 -3.20 13.13
N SER A 71 20.29 -2.94 12.62
CA SER A 71 21.55 -3.53 13.10
C SER A 71 21.89 -3.25 14.57
N ARG A 72 21.22 -2.28 15.21
CA ARG A 72 21.40 -1.92 16.63
C ARG A 72 20.53 -2.73 17.58
N THR A 73 19.92 -3.81 17.12
CA THR A 73 19.09 -4.67 17.97
C THR A 73 19.96 -5.39 19.00
N PRO A 74 19.61 -5.34 20.31
CA PRO A 74 20.38 -6.01 21.34
C PRO A 74 20.34 -7.54 21.17
N SER A 75 21.38 -8.22 21.66
CA SER A 75 21.35 -9.67 21.91
C SER A 75 20.65 -9.93 23.24
N PHE A 76 19.82 -10.97 23.30
CA PHE A 76 19.11 -11.37 24.50
C PHE A 76 19.75 -12.63 25.09
N ASP A 77 19.96 -12.63 26.40
CA ASP A 77 20.57 -13.76 27.12
C ASP A 77 19.53 -14.85 27.45
N ASN A 78 18.24 -14.50 27.43
CA ASN A 78 17.14 -15.41 27.74
C ASN A 78 15.96 -15.23 26.78
N ASN A 79 15.15 -16.29 26.65
CA ASN A 79 14.01 -16.32 25.72
C ASN A 79 12.87 -15.40 26.17
N GLU A 80 12.69 -15.16 27.47
CA GLU A 80 11.62 -14.31 27.99
C GLU A 80 11.80 -12.84 27.57
N GLU A 81 13.02 -12.32 27.70
CA GLU A 81 13.37 -10.97 27.22
C GLU A 81 13.26 -10.86 25.69
N GLU A 82 13.63 -11.93 24.97
CA GLU A 82 13.45 -11.95 23.52
C GLU A 82 11.96 -11.95 23.13
N ASP A 83 11.10 -12.68 23.85
CA ASP A 83 9.67 -12.71 23.59
C ASP A 83 8.98 -11.40 23.99
N GLU A 84 9.37 -10.76 25.09
CA GLU A 84 8.97 -9.39 25.45
C GLU A 84 9.34 -8.41 24.32
N TRP A 85 10.55 -8.55 23.76
CA TRP A 85 11.00 -7.72 22.65
C TRP A 85 10.23 -7.96 21.35
N ARG A 86 9.98 -9.21 20.99
CA ARG A 86 9.18 -9.56 19.81
C ARG A 86 7.76 -9.03 19.95
N THR A 87 7.17 -9.15 21.13
CA THR A 87 5.85 -8.58 21.43
C THR A 87 5.84 -7.08 21.19
N ALA A 88 6.78 -6.35 21.78
CA ALA A 88 6.88 -4.90 21.62
C ALA A 88 7.15 -4.48 20.15
N THR A 89 7.88 -5.30 19.40
CA THR A 89 8.12 -5.10 17.98
C THR A 89 6.85 -5.28 17.16
N VAL A 90 6.06 -6.32 17.44
CA VAL A 90 4.75 -6.57 16.81
C VAL A 90 3.79 -5.42 17.12
N GLU A 91 3.76 -4.93 18.36
CA GLU A 91 2.96 -3.76 18.76
C GLU A 91 3.37 -2.50 17.99
N LEU A 92 4.68 -2.24 17.87
CA LEU A 92 5.19 -1.13 17.08
C LEU A 92 4.79 -1.24 15.61
N LEU A 93 4.90 -2.43 15.01
CA LEU A 93 4.44 -2.67 13.64
C LEU A 93 2.92 -2.48 13.51
N SER A 94 2.15 -2.89 14.51
CA SER A 94 0.71 -2.65 14.55
C SER A 94 0.38 -1.15 14.56
N ALA A 95 1.03 -0.39 15.44
CA ALA A 95 0.90 1.06 15.51
C ALA A 95 1.30 1.76 14.20
N THR A 96 2.40 1.31 13.60
CA THR A 96 2.93 1.76 12.30
C THR A 96 1.90 1.57 11.18
N HIS A 97 1.12 0.49 11.21
CA HIS A 97 0.09 0.18 10.21
C HIS A 97 -1.31 0.59 10.66
N THR A 98 -1.43 1.79 11.21
CA THR A 98 -2.71 2.50 11.40
C THR A 98 -2.80 3.67 10.42
N ILE A 99 -4.00 4.21 10.18
CA ILE A 99 -4.18 5.40 9.31
C ILE A 99 -3.29 6.57 9.76
N GLY A 100 -3.16 6.76 11.08
CA GLY A 100 -2.34 7.82 11.67
C GLY A 100 -0.85 7.50 11.62
N GLY A 101 -0.45 6.29 11.98
CA GLY A 101 0.96 5.88 12.02
C GLY A 101 1.59 5.84 10.64
N ILE A 102 0.88 5.28 9.66
CA ILE A 102 1.46 5.08 8.34
C ILE A 102 1.70 6.42 7.63
N ALA A 103 0.91 7.46 7.92
CA ALA A 103 0.99 8.74 7.22
C ALA A 103 2.38 9.40 7.30
N ASP A 104 3.07 9.25 8.44
CA ASP A 104 4.35 9.90 8.72
C ASP A 104 5.57 9.12 8.24
N LEU A 105 5.39 7.88 7.79
CA LEU A 105 6.50 7.02 7.38
C LEU A 105 6.97 7.32 5.96
N THR A 106 8.26 7.12 5.70
CA THR A 106 8.76 7.02 4.33
C THR A 106 8.25 5.71 3.70
N PHE A 107 8.06 5.72 2.38
CA PHE A 107 7.69 4.53 1.61
C PHE A 107 8.59 4.48 0.38
N GLU A 108 9.35 3.41 0.25
CA GLU A 108 10.30 3.20 -0.84
C GLU A 108 10.12 1.80 -1.41
N VAL A 109 9.90 1.69 -2.72
CA VAL A 109 9.83 0.39 -3.40
C VAL A 109 11.26 -0.08 -3.66
N VAL A 110 11.64 -1.20 -3.08
CA VAL A 110 13.00 -1.74 -3.16
C VAL A 110 13.04 -2.98 -4.05
N LYS A 111 14.15 -3.17 -4.76
CA LYS A 111 14.37 -4.38 -5.56
C LYS A 111 14.98 -5.47 -4.68
N THR A 112 14.44 -6.67 -4.77
CA THR A 112 14.98 -7.87 -4.12
C THR A 112 15.06 -9.01 -5.12
N HIS A 113 15.80 -10.05 -4.79
CA HIS A 113 15.97 -11.24 -5.66
C HIS A 113 15.05 -12.40 -5.29
N TYR A 114 14.25 -12.26 -4.24
CA TYR A 114 13.52 -13.37 -3.61
C TYR A 114 12.04 -13.05 -3.36
N SER A 115 11.55 -11.88 -3.80
CA SER A 115 10.13 -11.53 -3.73
C SER A 115 9.69 -10.80 -5.00
N ASP A 116 8.43 -10.93 -5.37
CA ASP A 116 7.87 -10.27 -6.55
C ASP A 116 7.69 -8.77 -6.34
N PHE A 117 7.45 -8.35 -5.09
CA PHE A 117 7.32 -6.96 -4.71
C PHE A 117 7.86 -6.74 -3.30
N ALA A 118 8.73 -5.75 -3.12
CA ALA A 118 9.27 -5.39 -1.82
C ALA A 118 9.22 -3.87 -1.62
N PHE A 119 9.00 -3.47 -0.37
CA PHE A 119 8.99 -2.06 -0.01
C PHE A 119 9.47 -1.85 1.43
N GLU A 120 10.08 -0.70 1.66
CA GLU A 120 10.52 -0.25 2.98
C GLU A 120 9.57 0.81 3.52
N LEU A 121 9.18 0.63 4.78
CA LEU A 121 8.55 1.63 5.63
C LEU A 121 9.55 2.04 6.68
N GLY A 122 9.68 3.34 6.93
CA GLY A 122 10.66 3.79 7.91
C GLY A 122 10.41 5.19 8.46
N SER A 123 11.10 5.44 9.55
CA SER A 123 11.33 6.76 10.13
C SER A 123 12.82 6.90 10.43
N ASP A 124 13.22 8.01 11.04
CA ASP A 124 14.60 8.17 11.51
C ASP A 124 14.99 7.16 12.61
N SER A 125 13.99 6.58 13.28
CA SER A 125 14.22 5.69 14.44
C SER A 125 14.27 4.21 14.08
N PHE A 126 13.55 3.78 13.04
CA PHE A 126 13.51 2.38 12.63
C PHE A 126 13.21 2.24 11.15
N LYS A 127 13.58 1.09 10.58
CA LYS A 127 13.18 0.66 9.24
C LYS A 127 12.55 -0.72 9.30
N TRP A 128 11.57 -0.94 8.43
CA TRP A 128 10.92 -2.21 8.24
C TRP A 128 10.74 -2.49 6.76
N ARG A 129 11.11 -3.70 6.33
CA ARG A 129 10.95 -4.14 4.94
C ARG A 129 9.88 -5.22 4.84
N TRP A 130 8.99 -5.10 3.87
CA TRP A 130 8.09 -6.17 3.45
C TRP A 130 8.61 -6.80 2.16
N GLU A 131 8.52 -8.13 2.07
CA GLU A 131 9.02 -8.94 0.96
C GLU A 131 7.88 -9.85 0.49
N THR A 132 7.00 -9.28 -0.32
CA THR A 132 5.72 -9.89 -0.69
C THR A 132 5.78 -10.66 -2.00
N CYS A 133 5.07 -11.78 -2.07
CA CYS A 133 4.94 -12.61 -3.27
C CYS A 133 3.56 -12.41 -3.90
N ALA A 134 3.47 -12.58 -5.21
CA ALA A 134 2.20 -12.48 -5.94
C ALA A 134 1.22 -13.56 -5.43
N ILE A 135 0.05 -13.12 -4.98
CA ILE A 135 -1.04 -14.01 -4.58
C ILE A 135 -1.78 -14.36 -5.87
N GLY A 136 -1.69 -15.61 -6.34
CA GLY A 136 -2.18 -16.02 -7.67
C GLY A 136 -3.58 -15.50 -8.06
N PRO A 137 -3.91 -15.47 -9.36
CA PRO A 137 -5.02 -14.68 -9.91
C PRO A 137 -6.39 -14.97 -9.26
N LYS A 138 -6.66 -16.22 -8.88
CA LYS A 138 -7.90 -16.61 -8.21
C LYS A 138 -8.06 -15.91 -6.85
N LEU A 139 -7.06 -16.02 -5.98
CA LEU A 139 -7.11 -15.42 -4.65
C LEU A 139 -6.94 -13.89 -4.71
N SER A 140 -6.17 -13.36 -5.67
CA SER A 140 -6.15 -11.92 -5.98
C SER A 140 -7.55 -11.37 -6.29
N ALA A 141 -8.30 -12.02 -7.19
CA ALA A 141 -9.64 -11.58 -7.57
C ALA A 141 -10.61 -11.64 -6.38
N GLU A 142 -10.50 -12.67 -5.54
CA GLU A 142 -11.29 -12.81 -4.33
C GLU A 142 -11.00 -11.70 -3.31
N ILE A 143 -9.72 -11.42 -3.05
CA ILE A 143 -9.29 -10.34 -2.16
C ILE A 143 -9.83 -9.00 -2.67
N LEU A 144 -9.63 -8.67 -3.94
CA LEU A 144 -10.10 -7.41 -4.52
C LEU A 144 -11.62 -7.30 -4.47
N SER A 145 -12.35 -8.38 -4.76
CA SER A 145 -13.81 -8.42 -4.70
C SER A 145 -14.33 -8.15 -3.28
N LYS A 146 -13.88 -8.97 -2.31
CA LYS A 146 -14.37 -8.93 -0.91
C LYS A 146 -13.88 -7.72 -0.14
N HIS A 147 -12.62 -7.31 -0.32
CA HIS A 147 -12.01 -6.26 0.48
C HIS A 147 -12.17 -4.86 -0.10
N LEU A 148 -12.38 -4.72 -1.42
CA LEU A 148 -12.37 -3.41 -2.09
C LEU A 148 -13.61 -3.15 -2.94
N ILE A 149 -13.85 -3.95 -3.99
CA ILE A 149 -14.83 -3.64 -5.03
C ILE A 149 -16.25 -3.64 -4.46
N MET A 150 -16.69 -4.73 -3.81
CA MET A 150 -18.04 -4.82 -3.27
C MET A 150 -18.29 -3.76 -2.17
N PRO A 151 -17.38 -3.56 -1.19
CA PRO A 151 -17.51 -2.47 -0.22
C PRO A 151 -17.58 -1.07 -0.84
N LEU A 152 -16.82 -0.79 -1.91
CA LEU A 152 -16.87 0.49 -2.61
C LEU A 152 -18.18 0.72 -3.37
N ILE A 153 -18.74 -0.31 -3.99
CA ILE A 153 -20.06 -0.23 -4.64
C ILE A 153 -21.12 0.14 -3.60
N SER A 154 -21.12 -0.50 -2.43
CA SER A 154 -22.07 -0.18 -1.36
C SER A 154 -21.85 1.16 -0.71
N LEU A 155 -20.60 1.61 -0.57
CA LEU A 155 -20.31 2.97 -0.11
C LEU A 155 -20.85 4.00 -1.09
N THR A 156 -20.73 3.74 -2.38
CA THR A 156 -21.29 4.58 -3.45
C THR A 156 -22.81 4.60 -3.36
N HIS A 157 -23.45 3.44 -3.24
CA HIS A 157 -24.89 3.32 -3.03
C HIS A 157 -25.35 4.11 -1.80
N LEU A 158 -24.65 3.99 -0.66
CA LEU A 158 -24.96 4.75 0.55
C LEU A 158 -24.93 6.27 0.29
N GLY A 159 -23.94 6.76 -0.46
CA GLY A 159 -23.84 8.19 -0.80
C GLY A 159 -24.95 8.70 -1.72
N PHE A 160 -25.54 7.84 -2.56
CA PHE A 160 -26.67 8.19 -3.42
C PHE A 160 -28.04 7.97 -2.75
N SER A 161 -28.15 7.02 -1.83
CA SER A 161 -29.39 6.72 -1.11
C SER A 161 -29.56 7.47 0.20
N SER A 162 -28.48 8.05 0.76
CA SER A 162 -28.60 8.93 1.92
C SER A 162 -29.37 10.20 1.56
N ALA A 163 -30.17 10.71 2.50
CA ALA A 163 -31.01 11.90 2.35
C ALA A 163 -30.20 13.23 2.25
N ASP A 164 -28.98 13.19 1.72
CA ASP A 164 -27.95 14.24 1.80
C ASP A 164 -27.33 14.46 0.40
N PRO A 165 -26.58 15.56 0.16
CA PRO A 165 -26.75 16.51 -0.96
C PRO A 165 -26.44 16.02 -2.39
N VAL A 166 -25.97 14.78 -2.59
CA VAL A 166 -25.74 14.26 -3.96
C VAL A 166 -27.07 14.01 -4.67
N SER A 167 -28.09 13.56 -3.93
CA SER A 167 -29.46 13.36 -4.44
C SER A 167 -30.21 14.68 -4.70
N GLU A 168 -29.74 15.79 -4.14
CA GLU A 168 -30.32 17.13 -4.32
C GLU A 168 -29.68 17.92 -5.48
N LEU A 169 -28.56 17.43 -6.04
CA LEU A 169 -27.95 18.06 -7.20
C LEU A 169 -28.83 17.89 -8.43
N SER A 170 -28.96 18.95 -9.24
CA SER A 170 -29.52 18.82 -10.57
C SER A 170 -28.66 17.88 -11.42
N ASP A 171 -29.25 17.15 -12.36
CA ASP A 171 -28.51 16.25 -13.26
C ASP A 171 -27.32 16.97 -13.92
N ALA A 172 -27.52 18.22 -14.37
CA ALA A 172 -26.47 19.02 -14.98
C ALA A 172 -25.33 19.41 -14.02
N ASP A 173 -25.62 19.60 -12.73
CA ASP A 173 -24.59 19.90 -11.74
C ASP A 173 -23.88 18.64 -11.25
N LEU A 174 -24.60 17.52 -11.17
CA LEU A 174 -24.01 16.20 -10.93
C LEU A 174 -23.06 15.82 -12.06
N GLU A 175 -23.46 15.96 -13.32
CA GLU A 175 -22.60 15.74 -14.49
C GLU A 175 -21.32 16.59 -14.39
N LYS A 176 -21.43 17.90 -14.12
CA LYS A 176 -20.27 18.78 -13.94
C LYS A 176 -19.37 18.34 -12.78
N ALA A 177 -19.95 17.90 -11.67
CA ALA A 177 -19.22 17.43 -10.51
C ALA A 177 -18.45 16.13 -10.81
N VAL A 178 -19.13 15.16 -11.44
CA VAL A 178 -18.53 13.90 -11.90
C VAL A 178 -17.41 14.18 -12.90
N ASP A 179 -17.65 15.03 -13.89
CA ASP A 179 -16.66 15.46 -14.87
C ASP A 179 -15.43 16.08 -14.21
N LYS A 180 -15.64 16.96 -13.24
CA LYS A 180 -14.55 17.64 -12.52
C LYS A 180 -13.73 16.64 -11.70
N VAL A 181 -14.39 15.72 -10.99
CA VAL A 181 -13.73 14.67 -10.20
C VAL A 181 -12.99 13.71 -11.14
N GLY A 182 -13.64 13.23 -12.20
CA GLY A 182 -13.05 12.30 -13.18
C GLY A 182 -11.85 12.89 -13.91
N ARG A 183 -11.91 14.17 -14.34
CA ARG A 183 -10.76 14.87 -14.93
C ARG A 183 -9.61 15.03 -13.94
N THR A 184 -9.91 15.28 -12.67
CA THR A 184 -8.89 15.39 -11.61
C THR A 184 -8.24 14.03 -11.35
N ALA A 185 -9.06 12.99 -11.15
CA ALA A 185 -8.61 11.62 -10.96
C ALA A 185 -7.73 11.16 -12.13
N ARG A 186 -8.14 11.40 -13.38
CA ARG A 186 -7.34 11.03 -14.56
C ARG A 186 -5.96 11.68 -14.62
N ARG A 187 -5.81 12.91 -14.13
CA ARG A 187 -4.53 13.65 -14.18
C ARG A 187 -3.60 13.28 -13.04
N THR A 188 -4.14 12.98 -11.87
CA THR A 188 -3.38 12.71 -10.65
C THR A 188 -4.04 11.56 -9.89
N VAL A 189 -4.03 10.38 -10.52
CA VAL A 189 -4.71 9.16 -10.00
C VAL A 189 -4.18 8.83 -8.61
N ASP A 190 -2.86 8.85 -8.46
CA ASP A 190 -2.12 8.64 -7.22
C ASP A 190 -2.62 9.54 -6.07
N THR A 191 -2.67 10.84 -6.33
CA THR A 191 -3.06 11.85 -5.34
C THR A 191 -4.56 11.75 -5.04
N HIS A 192 -5.37 11.44 -6.05
CA HIS A 192 -6.80 11.21 -5.86
C HIS A 192 -7.09 10.00 -4.98
N VAL A 193 -6.45 8.85 -5.25
CA VAL A 193 -6.58 7.63 -4.44
C VAL A 193 -6.10 7.89 -3.01
N LYS A 194 -4.95 8.54 -2.83
CA LYS A 194 -4.45 8.91 -1.50
C LYS A 194 -5.45 9.80 -0.76
N HIS A 195 -5.98 10.85 -1.38
CA HIS A 195 -6.94 11.75 -0.72
C HIS A 195 -8.29 11.10 -0.44
N ALA A 196 -8.75 10.17 -1.28
CA ALA A 196 -10.01 9.46 -1.07
C ALA A 196 -9.89 8.49 0.11
N ILE A 197 -8.85 7.64 0.11
CA ILE A 197 -8.71 6.55 1.07
C ILE A 197 -8.05 7.00 2.38
N SER A 198 -7.12 7.96 2.37
CA SER A 198 -6.44 8.40 3.61
C SER A 198 -7.34 9.23 4.55
N ARG A 199 -8.58 9.55 4.14
CA ARG A 199 -9.54 10.23 5.02
C ARG A 199 -10.08 9.22 6.05
N PRO A 200 -9.92 9.47 7.36
CA PRO A 200 -10.42 8.61 8.43
C PRO A 200 -11.83 8.07 8.22
N ARG A 201 -12.77 8.97 7.93
CA ARG A 201 -14.18 8.61 7.76
C ARG A 201 -14.39 7.69 6.55
N ALA A 202 -13.67 7.93 5.45
CA ALA A 202 -13.76 7.09 4.25
C ALA A 202 -13.17 5.70 4.51
N ALA A 203 -11.94 5.63 5.02
CA ALA A 203 -11.26 4.36 5.34
C ALA A 203 -12.05 3.51 6.34
N THR A 204 -12.54 4.12 7.42
CA THR A 204 -13.28 3.39 8.48
C THR A 204 -14.69 3.00 8.04
N THR A 205 -15.34 3.79 7.17
CA THR A 205 -16.61 3.37 6.55
C THR A 205 -16.38 2.19 5.60
N LEU A 206 -15.33 2.24 4.78
CA LEU A 206 -14.97 1.12 3.89
C LEU A 206 -14.67 -0.15 4.69
N ARG A 207 -13.90 -0.04 5.78
CA ARG A 207 -13.64 -1.11 6.75
C ARG A 207 -14.92 -1.71 7.32
N ARG A 208 -15.88 -0.87 7.74
CA ARG A 208 -17.16 -1.33 8.28
C ARG A 208 -18.00 -2.05 7.22
N MET A 209 -18.05 -1.53 6.00
CA MET A 209 -18.74 -2.19 4.88
C MET A 209 -18.11 -3.55 4.55
N THR A 210 -16.78 -3.65 4.51
CA THR A 210 -16.09 -4.95 4.35
C THR A 210 -16.49 -5.93 5.45
N ALA A 211 -16.49 -5.50 6.72
CA ALA A 211 -16.88 -6.35 7.85
C ALA A 211 -18.34 -6.82 7.75
N MET A 212 -19.27 -5.93 7.34
CA MET A 212 -20.68 -6.27 7.12
C MET A 212 -20.86 -7.33 6.03
N PHE A 213 -20.19 -7.18 4.88
CA PHE A 213 -20.28 -8.14 3.78
C PHE A 213 -19.76 -9.54 4.10
N ASN A 214 -18.91 -9.63 5.11
CA ASN A 214 -18.30 -10.89 5.51
C ASN A 214 -18.82 -11.36 6.87
N PHE A 215 -20.00 -10.86 7.28
CA PHE A 215 -20.73 -11.30 8.47
C PHE A 215 -19.87 -11.28 9.74
N SER A 216 -19.01 -10.27 9.88
CA SER A 216 -18.22 -10.11 11.09
C SER A 216 -19.14 -9.88 12.29
N PRO A 217 -18.98 -10.61 13.40
CA PRO A 217 -19.87 -10.50 14.55
C PRO A 217 -19.77 -9.13 15.22
N GLU A 218 -18.60 -8.49 15.14
CA GLU A 218 -18.35 -7.16 15.67
C GLU A 218 -18.05 -6.18 14.53
N LEU A 219 -18.95 -5.23 14.33
CA LEU A 219 -18.79 -4.22 13.28
C LEU A 219 -17.90 -3.06 13.77
N PRO A 220 -16.75 -2.80 13.12
CA PRO A 220 -15.85 -1.76 13.58
C PRO A 220 -16.49 -0.37 13.47
N PRO A 221 -16.16 0.57 14.39
CA PRO A 221 -16.73 1.91 14.39
C PRO A 221 -16.24 2.74 13.19
N ILE A 222 -17.04 3.74 12.82
CA ILE A 222 -16.65 4.79 11.87
C ILE A 222 -16.06 5.94 12.68
N LEU A 223 -14.85 6.39 12.31
CA LEU A 223 -14.12 7.43 13.02
C LEU A 223 -13.89 8.63 12.10
N SER A 224 -14.19 9.83 12.59
CA SER A 224 -13.92 11.09 11.88
C SER A 224 -12.46 11.54 12.02
N GLU A 225 -11.83 11.17 13.14
CA GLU A 225 -10.46 11.50 13.49
C GLU A 225 -9.68 10.21 13.77
N VAL A 226 -8.37 10.23 13.50
CA VAL A 226 -7.49 9.10 13.81
C VAL A 226 -6.42 9.56 14.77
N LEU A 227 -6.22 8.76 15.81
CA LEU A 227 -5.13 8.95 16.76
C LEU A 227 -3.80 8.67 16.04
N LYS A 228 -2.86 9.62 16.14
CA LYS A 228 -1.49 9.44 15.70
C LYS A 228 -0.73 8.67 16.79
N PRO A 229 -0.32 7.42 16.55
CA PRO A 229 0.38 6.62 17.55
C PRO A 229 1.79 7.15 17.78
N ASP A 230 2.35 6.85 18.96
CA ASP A 230 3.75 7.08 19.25
C ASP A 230 4.58 5.96 18.59
N LEU A 231 5.42 6.32 17.63
CA LEU A 231 6.24 5.38 16.86
C LEU A 231 7.67 5.25 17.41
N ARG A 232 7.87 5.59 18.69
CA ARG A 232 9.15 5.39 19.36
C ARG A 232 9.46 3.91 19.50
N LEU A 233 10.73 3.57 19.27
CA LEU A 233 11.23 2.23 19.54
C LEU A 233 10.98 1.82 20.99
N PRO A 234 10.55 0.57 21.23
CA PRO A 234 10.35 0.09 22.59
C PRO A 234 11.68 0.08 23.34
N PHE A 235 11.72 0.80 24.46
CA PHE A 235 12.89 0.81 25.34
C PHE A 235 12.83 -0.38 26.27
N ILE A 236 13.51 -1.47 25.89
CA ILE A 236 13.67 -2.63 26.76
C ILE A 236 14.80 -2.31 27.70
N ARG A 237 14.43 -2.00 28.95
CA ARG A 237 15.42 -1.89 30.02
C ARG A 237 16.03 -3.27 30.17
N PRO A 238 17.35 -3.44 29.98
CA PRO A 238 18.01 -4.65 30.42
C PRO A 238 17.61 -4.81 31.88
N LYS A 239 16.97 -5.93 32.25
CA LYS A 239 16.73 -6.27 33.65
C LYS A 239 18.12 -6.37 34.25
N SER A 240 18.60 -5.25 34.80
CA SER A 240 19.91 -5.14 35.45
C SER A 240 19.97 -6.33 36.37
N ARG A 241 20.78 -7.34 36.02
CA ARG A 241 20.98 -8.54 36.82
C ARG A 241 21.26 -8.03 38.21
N ALA A 242 20.24 -8.05 39.07
CA ALA A 242 20.30 -7.44 40.39
C ALA A 242 21.52 -8.08 41.00
N ALA A 243 22.58 -7.27 41.21
CA ALA A 243 23.94 -7.74 41.43
C ALA A 243 23.83 -8.89 42.41
N SER A 244 23.90 -10.12 41.86
CA SER A 244 23.66 -11.33 42.63
C SER A 244 24.67 -11.18 43.73
N ARG A 245 24.17 -10.92 44.95
CA ARG A 245 24.98 -10.63 46.12
C ARG A 245 25.96 -11.77 46.11
N ALA A 246 27.21 -11.48 45.72
CA ALA A 246 28.21 -12.51 45.55
C ALA A 246 28.13 -13.32 46.83
N PRO A 247 27.90 -14.65 46.77
CA PRO A 247 27.90 -15.44 47.98
C PRO A 247 29.19 -15.06 48.67
N GLN A 248 29.10 -14.45 49.85
CA GLN A 248 30.27 -13.99 50.58
C GLN A 248 31.13 -15.24 50.69
N ARG A 249 32.23 -15.29 49.92
CA ARG A 249 33.20 -16.36 49.99
C ARG A 249 33.69 -16.30 51.42
N LEU A 250 33.18 -17.19 52.27
CA LEU A 250 33.83 -17.53 53.51
C LEU A 250 35.26 -17.90 53.11
N LEU A 251 36.20 -17.14 53.66
CA LEU A 251 37.62 -17.26 53.44
C LEU A 251 38.06 -18.68 53.83
N SER A 252 38.23 -19.55 52.84
CA SER A 252 38.96 -20.80 53.02
C SER A 252 40.46 -20.55 52.83
N PRO A 253 41.33 -21.27 53.55
CA PRO A 253 42.73 -20.91 53.72
C PRO A 253 43.54 -21.15 52.43
N VAL A 254 44.52 -20.27 52.25
CA VAL A 254 45.62 -20.35 51.29
C VAL A 254 46.18 -21.78 51.24
N ARG A 255 46.06 -22.45 50.09
CA ARG A 255 46.82 -23.66 49.79
C ARG A 255 47.81 -23.30 48.69
N GLU A 256 49.09 -23.43 49.05
CA GLU A 256 50.25 -23.13 48.22
C GLU A 256 50.25 -23.89 46.89
N SER A 257 50.62 -23.18 45.84
CA SER A 257 50.82 -23.68 44.49
C SER A 257 52.22 -24.32 44.35
N PRO A 258 52.36 -25.50 43.70
CA PRO A 258 53.63 -25.94 43.14
C PRO A 258 53.94 -25.32 41.75
N PRO A 259 55.21 -25.32 41.31
CA PRO A 259 55.71 -24.56 40.16
C PRO A 259 55.33 -25.13 38.77
N PRO A 260 55.45 -24.32 37.70
CA PRO A 260 55.03 -24.69 36.35
C PRO A 260 56.02 -25.65 35.67
N VAL A 261 55.49 -26.75 35.13
CA VAL A 261 56.22 -27.60 34.19
C VAL A 261 55.97 -27.09 32.77
N THR A 262 57.00 -26.51 32.18
CA THR A 262 57.14 -26.26 30.75
C THR A 262 57.18 -27.58 29.98
N THR A 263 56.18 -27.85 29.16
CA THR A 263 56.28 -28.82 28.06
C THR A 263 56.16 -28.14 26.71
N SER A 264 57.15 -28.47 25.91
CA SER A 264 57.48 -27.91 24.61
C SER A 264 56.64 -28.59 23.52
N ARG A 265 56.12 -27.78 22.59
CA ARG A 265 56.32 -27.91 21.14
C ARG A 265 56.12 -29.29 20.50
N VAL A 266 55.01 -29.49 19.77
CA VAL A 266 55.00 -30.15 18.44
C VAL A 266 53.84 -29.61 17.59
N SER A 267 54.18 -28.92 16.49
CA SER A 267 53.31 -28.77 15.32
C SER A 267 53.43 -30.00 14.42
N PRO A 268 52.34 -30.44 13.76
CA PRO A 268 52.46 -31.10 12.47
C PRO A 268 51.83 -30.26 11.35
N ARG A 269 52.65 -30.07 10.32
CA ARG A 269 52.33 -29.53 9.00
C ARG A 269 51.45 -30.49 8.19
N ASP A 270 50.71 -29.88 7.26
CA ASP A 270 50.46 -30.27 5.87
C ASP A 270 50.54 -31.74 5.48
N LEU A 271 49.40 -32.31 5.08
CA LEU A 271 49.30 -33.27 3.98
C LEU A 271 47.96 -33.07 3.22
N SER A 272 48.01 -32.31 2.14
CA SER A 272 47.44 -32.70 0.83
C SER A 272 48.64 -33.23 -0.01
N PRO A 273 48.53 -34.03 -1.10
CA PRO A 273 47.40 -34.18 -2.05
C PRO A 273 47.20 -35.62 -2.62
N HIS A 274 46.13 -35.84 -3.41
CA HIS A 274 46.05 -36.66 -4.65
C HIS A 274 44.55 -36.97 -4.95
N LEU A 275 43.92 -36.46 -6.01
CA LEU A 275 43.97 -36.82 -7.45
C LEU A 275 43.37 -38.20 -7.82
N SER A 276 42.37 -38.13 -8.72
CA SER A 276 41.87 -39.15 -9.67
C SER A 276 40.96 -40.23 -9.04
N THR A 277 39.83 -40.66 -9.62
CA THR A 277 39.50 -40.93 -11.03
C THR A 277 37.97 -41.11 -11.19
N HIS A 278 37.42 -40.68 -12.33
CA HIS A 278 36.12 -41.03 -12.95
C HIS A 278 35.92 -42.57 -13.14
N PRO A 279 34.86 -43.07 -13.84
CA PRO A 279 33.43 -43.03 -13.60
C PRO A 279 32.81 -44.45 -13.59
N SER A 280 31.56 -44.64 -13.17
CA SER A 280 30.81 -45.84 -13.58
C SER A 280 29.32 -45.55 -13.70
N GLN A 281 28.88 -45.51 -14.96
CA GLN A 281 27.53 -45.75 -15.39
C GLN A 281 27.11 -47.17 -15.00
N THR A 282 25.92 -47.32 -14.43
CA THR A 282 25.09 -48.50 -14.63
C THR A 282 23.67 -48.03 -14.86
N ALA A 283 23.21 -48.26 -16.09
CA ALA A 283 21.81 -48.37 -16.41
C ALA A 283 21.21 -49.52 -15.60
N ASP A 284 19.98 -49.35 -15.13
CA ASP A 284 19.07 -50.48 -15.06
C ASP A 284 17.63 -50.00 -15.26
N ASP A 285 16.99 -50.67 -16.20
CA ASP A 285 15.61 -50.54 -16.62
C ASP A 285 14.68 -51.09 -15.52
N SER A 286 13.53 -50.45 -15.29
CA SER A 286 12.32 -51.19 -14.92
C SER A 286 11.08 -50.36 -15.20
N GLU A 287 10.48 -50.65 -16.35
CA GLU A 287 9.07 -50.47 -16.65
C GLU A 287 8.22 -51.31 -15.66
N THR A 288 7.13 -50.74 -15.14
CA THR A 288 5.89 -51.51 -14.93
C THR A 288 4.71 -50.55 -14.89
N GLU A 289 3.91 -50.61 -15.95
CA GLU A 289 2.55 -50.07 -16.03
C GLU A 289 1.62 -50.92 -15.15
N THR A 290 0.65 -50.29 -14.48
CA THR A 290 -0.58 -50.97 -14.07
C THR A 290 -1.74 -49.99 -14.13
N GLU A 291 -2.46 -50.07 -15.24
CA GLU A 291 -3.82 -49.57 -15.40
C GLU A 291 -4.78 -50.40 -14.54
N SER A 292 -5.79 -49.76 -13.96
CA SER A 292 -6.99 -50.42 -13.45
C SER A 292 -8.17 -49.46 -13.56
N GLU A 293 -8.91 -49.63 -14.65
CA GLU A 293 -10.25 -49.10 -14.88
C GLU A 293 -11.30 -50.22 -14.74
N GLU A 294 -12.53 -49.81 -14.38
CA GLU A 294 -13.83 -50.49 -14.48
C GLU A 294 -14.20 -51.56 -13.42
N THR A 295 -15.44 -51.65 -12.89
CA THR A 295 -16.76 -51.10 -13.28
C THR A 295 -17.77 -51.19 -12.10
N PRO A 296 -19.01 -50.63 -12.25
CA PRO A 296 -19.96 -50.32 -11.18
C PRO A 296 -21.06 -51.38 -10.98
N ASP A 297 -21.80 -51.28 -9.87
CA ASP A 297 -23.05 -52.03 -9.65
C ASP A 297 -24.30 -51.13 -9.50
N ALA A 298 -25.31 -51.56 -10.26
CA ALA A 298 -26.72 -51.19 -10.44
C ALA A 298 -27.58 -51.16 -9.14
N ALA A 299 -28.82 -50.65 -9.01
CA ALA A 299 -29.85 -49.88 -9.75
C ALA A 299 -31.08 -49.76 -8.76
N PRO A 300 -32.36 -49.47 -9.13
CA PRO A 300 -32.97 -48.82 -10.31
C PRO A 300 -34.01 -47.71 -9.98
N ASN A 301 -34.34 -46.86 -10.97
CA ASN A 301 -35.73 -46.72 -11.39
C ASN A 301 -35.87 -46.13 -12.81
N THR A 302 -36.65 -46.87 -13.59
CA THR A 302 -37.12 -46.69 -14.96
C THR A 302 -37.87 -45.39 -15.24
N LEU A 303 -37.74 -44.84 -16.46
CA LEU A 303 -38.82 -44.78 -17.45
C LEU A 303 -38.31 -44.39 -18.85
N LYS A 304 -38.93 -45.03 -19.85
CA LYS A 304 -38.67 -45.11 -21.29
C LYS A 304 -39.02 -43.82 -22.07
N ALA A 305 -38.29 -43.54 -23.17
CA ALA A 305 -38.77 -43.61 -24.58
C ALA A 305 -37.76 -42.91 -25.52
N VAL A 306 -37.03 -43.64 -26.38
CA VAL A 306 -37.25 -43.81 -27.85
C VAL A 306 -37.20 -42.47 -28.63
N ASP A 307 -36.14 -42.23 -29.42
CA ASP A 307 -36.20 -42.39 -30.88
C ASP A 307 -34.82 -42.27 -31.56
N GLU A 308 -34.67 -43.00 -32.66
CA GLU A 308 -33.48 -43.32 -33.43
C GLU A 308 -33.07 -42.20 -34.41
N GLY A 309 -31.79 -42.18 -34.82
CA GLY A 309 -31.35 -41.30 -35.91
C GLY A 309 -29.87 -41.38 -36.23
N HIS A 310 -29.49 -42.35 -37.07
CA HIS A 310 -28.19 -42.52 -37.72
C HIS A 310 -27.56 -41.23 -38.27
N THR A 311 -26.24 -41.04 -38.12
CA THR A 311 -25.24 -41.30 -39.18
C THR A 311 -23.80 -40.99 -38.74
N ARG A 312 -22.92 -41.97 -38.96
CA ARG A 312 -21.46 -41.86 -38.96
C ARG A 312 -20.99 -40.96 -40.12
N ARG A 313 -20.03 -40.05 -39.88
CA ARG A 313 -18.90 -39.87 -40.82
C ARG A 313 -17.68 -39.20 -40.16
N SER A 314 -16.63 -40.01 -40.08
CA SER A 314 -15.22 -39.64 -39.91
C SER A 314 -14.77 -38.60 -40.92
N GLN A 315 -14.06 -37.54 -40.50
CA GLN A 315 -12.95 -36.95 -41.25
C GLN A 315 -11.89 -36.33 -40.32
N ARG A 316 -10.65 -36.79 -40.56
CA ARG A 316 -9.37 -36.29 -40.06
C ARG A 316 -9.18 -34.80 -40.37
N SER A 317 -8.56 -34.06 -39.44
CA SER A 317 -7.98 -32.75 -39.72
C SER A 317 -6.44 -32.86 -39.70
N PRO A 318 -5.73 -32.39 -40.76
CA PRO A 318 -4.28 -32.33 -40.77
C PRO A 318 -3.75 -30.95 -40.32
N SER A 319 -2.57 -30.98 -39.70
CA SER A 319 -1.73 -29.81 -39.40
C SER A 319 -1.24 -29.10 -40.68
N PRO A 320 -0.83 -27.83 -40.58
CA PRO A 320 0.22 -27.33 -41.47
C PRO A 320 1.36 -26.62 -40.71
N THR A 321 2.57 -27.10 -40.97
CA THR A 321 3.85 -26.37 -40.86
C THR A 321 4.11 -25.59 -42.16
N GLY A 322 4.63 -24.37 -42.07
CA GLY A 322 5.26 -23.69 -43.21
C GLY A 322 5.50 -22.18 -43.02
N PRO A 323 6.54 -21.58 -43.65
CA PRO A 323 7.36 -20.49 -43.09
C PRO A 323 7.19 -19.10 -43.76
N MET A 324 7.88 -18.11 -43.16
CA MET A 324 8.11 -16.68 -43.54
C MET A 324 8.54 -16.40 -45.01
N PRO A 325 8.87 -15.15 -45.45
CA PRO A 325 8.52 -13.77 -45.03
C PRO A 325 8.04 -12.90 -46.22
N SER A 326 7.49 -11.69 -45.98
CA SER A 326 7.51 -10.65 -47.02
C SER A 326 7.48 -9.23 -46.44
N ALA A 327 8.55 -8.49 -46.75
CA ALA A 327 8.67 -7.06 -46.55
C ALA A 327 7.87 -6.31 -47.62
N ARG A 328 7.05 -5.32 -47.22
CA ARG A 328 6.69 -4.24 -48.14
C ARG A 328 6.39 -2.93 -47.41
N ALA A 329 7.09 -1.92 -47.91
CA ALA A 329 7.08 -0.54 -47.51
C ALA A 329 5.69 0.11 -47.53
N SER A 330 5.40 0.94 -46.52
CA SER A 330 4.28 1.88 -46.53
C SER A 330 4.73 3.23 -47.08
N PRO A 331 4.00 3.85 -48.03
CA PRO A 331 4.35 5.14 -48.58
C PRO A 331 3.87 6.30 -47.71
N ARG A 332 4.69 7.36 -47.72
CA ARG A 332 4.39 8.72 -47.27
C ARG A 332 3.05 9.21 -47.84
N SER A 333 2.14 9.62 -46.97
CA SER A 333 1.04 10.53 -47.34
C SER A 333 1.43 11.95 -46.97
N SER A 334 1.65 12.75 -48.01
CA SER A 334 1.81 14.20 -47.96
C SER A 334 0.49 14.90 -48.25
N ARG A 335 0.35 16.11 -47.68
CA ARG A 335 -0.59 17.21 -47.97
C ARG A 335 -1.67 17.40 -46.92
N GLN A 336 -1.58 18.51 -46.20
CA GLN A 336 -2.67 19.46 -46.18
C GLN A 336 -2.15 20.89 -45.97
N HIS A 337 -2.62 21.76 -46.86
CA HIS A 337 -2.39 23.19 -46.96
C HIS A 337 -3.18 23.94 -45.88
N SER A 338 -2.56 24.97 -45.30
CA SER A 338 -3.22 26.22 -44.87
C SER A 338 -3.07 27.25 -46.02
N PRO A 339 -3.72 28.43 -46.07
CA PRO A 339 -4.44 29.15 -45.01
C PRO A 339 -5.77 29.82 -45.43
N ALA A 340 -6.56 30.31 -44.47
CA ALA A 340 -7.54 31.38 -44.71
C ALA A 340 -7.69 32.27 -43.48
N ALA A 341 -7.37 33.55 -43.67
CA ALA A 341 -7.61 34.65 -42.75
C ALA A 341 -9.11 34.91 -42.61
N ARG A 342 -9.53 35.36 -41.42
CA ARG A 342 -10.85 35.96 -41.22
C ARG A 342 -10.72 37.27 -40.48
N ASP A 343 -11.31 38.28 -41.10
CA ASP A 343 -11.48 39.65 -40.69
C ASP A 343 -12.27 39.79 -39.38
N ALA A 344 -11.86 40.76 -38.57
CA ALA A 344 -12.63 41.28 -37.46
C ALA A 344 -13.27 42.61 -37.88
N PRO A 345 -14.57 42.85 -37.58
CA PRO A 345 -15.14 44.17 -37.77
C PRO A 345 -14.90 45.05 -36.55
N ALA A 346 -14.54 46.30 -36.84
CA ALA A 346 -14.50 47.42 -35.92
C ALA A 346 -15.91 47.82 -35.46
N THR A 347 -16.02 48.33 -34.24
CA THR A 347 -17.16 49.14 -33.82
C THR A 347 -16.64 50.30 -32.98
N THR A 348 -16.90 51.51 -33.49
CA THR A 348 -16.61 52.82 -32.91
C THR A 348 -17.97 53.49 -32.60
N VAL A 349 -17.94 54.61 -31.86
CA VAL A 349 -19.02 55.59 -31.55
C VAL A 349 -19.52 55.47 -30.09
N GLU A 350 -18.98 56.26 -29.15
CA GLU A 350 -19.45 57.61 -28.66
C GLU A 350 -20.71 57.49 -27.76
N GLN A 351 -20.99 58.25 -26.69
CA GLN A 351 -20.51 59.52 -26.13
C GLN A 351 -21.16 59.72 -24.72
N ALA A 352 -20.58 60.61 -23.89
CA ALA A 352 -21.24 61.49 -22.89
C ALA A 352 -21.99 60.84 -21.68
N THR A 353 -22.00 61.33 -20.43
CA THR A 353 -21.74 62.65 -19.81
C THR A 353 -21.72 62.49 -18.28
N ASP A 354 -20.96 63.37 -17.60
CA ASP A 354 -21.17 64.00 -16.28
C ASP A 354 -21.90 63.28 -15.13
N ASP A 355 -21.27 63.28 -13.94
CA ASP A 355 -21.56 64.26 -12.85
C ASP A 355 -21.33 63.68 -11.43
N SER A 356 -20.72 64.52 -10.58
CA SER A 356 -20.87 64.63 -9.13
C SER A 356 -20.33 63.56 -8.15
N SER A 357 -19.27 63.97 -7.42
CA SER A 357 -18.94 63.58 -6.02
C SER A 357 -19.37 64.73 -5.07
N PRO A 358 -19.15 64.76 -3.72
CA PRO A 358 -19.00 63.78 -2.61
C PRO A 358 -20.00 64.16 -1.43
N PRO A 359 -19.92 63.84 -0.10
CA PRO A 359 -18.80 63.29 0.70
C PRO A 359 -19.10 62.25 1.81
N HIS A 360 -18.03 61.59 2.28
CA HIS A 360 -18.05 60.77 3.50
C HIS A 360 -17.23 61.45 4.63
N SER A 361 -17.93 61.68 5.74
CA SER A 361 -17.41 62.09 7.05
C SER A 361 -16.76 60.92 7.82
N PRO A 362 -15.82 61.18 8.75
CA PRO A 362 -15.17 60.15 9.57
C PRO A 362 -15.88 59.97 10.93
N PRO A 363 -15.76 58.79 11.58
CA PRO A 363 -15.83 58.77 13.04
C PRO A 363 -14.72 57.96 13.72
N THR A 364 -13.97 58.68 14.55
CA THR A 364 -13.67 58.42 15.98
C THR A 364 -13.38 57.01 16.53
N LYS A 365 -12.22 56.92 17.18
CA LYS A 365 -11.86 55.99 18.27
C LYS A 365 -12.91 55.96 19.39
N LYS A 366 -13.24 54.77 19.95
CA LYS A 366 -13.12 54.43 21.39
C LYS A 366 -13.65 53.01 21.77
N THR A 367 -12.95 52.44 22.76
CA THR A 367 -13.35 51.49 23.83
C THR A 367 -13.60 49.98 23.61
N LYS A 368 -12.78 49.20 24.34
CA LYS A 368 -13.03 47.88 24.96
C LYS A 368 -14.45 47.76 25.56
N ARG A 369 -15.10 46.59 25.44
CA ARG A 369 -15.56 45.72 26.56
C ARG A 369 -16.38 44.49 26.10
N ALA A 370 -16.05 43.36 26.73
CA ALA A 370 -16.81 42.14 27.07
C ALA A 370 -17.30 41.14 26.01
N GLU A 371 -17.01 39.89 26.35
CA GLU A 371 -17.46 38.61 25.83
C GLU A 371 -18.98 38.47 25.82
N SER A 372 -19.50 37.93 24.72
CA SER A 372 -20.77 37.21 24.69
C SER A 372 -20.63 36.10 23.65
N SER A 373 -20.67 34.87 24.14
CA SER A 373 -20.58 33.62 23.40
C SER A 373 -21.93 33.33 22.75
N ASP A 374 -22.01 33.40 21.42
CA ASP A 374 -23.10 32.85 20.63
C ASP A 374 -22.47 32.09 19.45
N GLU A 375 -22.51 30.76 19.52
CA GLU A 375 -21.88 29.82 18.57
C GLU A 375 -22.89 29.37 17.50
N GLU A 376 -23.37 30.28 16.65
CA GLU A 376 -24.08 29.91 15.41
C GLU A 376 -23.82 30.94 14.31
N ASP A 377 -22.77 30.73 13.49
CA ASP A 377 -22.71 31.02 12.04
C ASP A 377 -21.23 31.03 11.53
N SER A 378 -20.67 29.84 11.30
CA SER A 378 -19.27 29.66 10.85
C SER A 378 -19.06 29.64 9.33
N GLU A 379 -20.14 29.72 8.53
CA GLU A 379 -20.05 29.67 7.05
C GLU A 379 -19.90 31.07 6.44
N ALA A 380 -20.60 32.08 6.97
CA ALA A 380 -20.55 33.45 6.46
C ALA A 380 -19.18 34.11 6.68
N GLU A 381 -18.53 33.86 7.82
CA GLU A 381 -17.22 34.44 8.13
C GLU A 381 -16.08 33.81 7.30
N ARG A 382 -16.19 32.51 6.98
CA ARG A 382 -15.23 31.82 6.10
C ARG A 382 -15.29 32.39 4.68
N ARG A 383 -16.48 32.69 4.14
CA ARG A 383 -16.64 33.34 2.83
C ARG A 383 -16.06 34.77 2.81
N ARG A 384 -16.22 35.54 3.89
CA ARG A 384 -15.62 36.88 4.02
C ARG A 384 -14.08 36.86 4.03
N ARG A 385 -13.45 35.90 4.71
CA ARG A 385 -11.97 35.78 4.74
C ARG A 385 -11.39 35.37 3.38
N VAL A 386 -12.08 34.54 2.61
CA VAL A 386 -11.64 34.15 1.26
C VAL A 386 -11.74 35.32 0.26
N ALA A 387 -12.77 36.17 0.39
CA ALA A 387 -12.90 37.36 -0.44
C ALA A 387 -11.82 38.43 -0.15
N GLN A 388 -11.42 38.60 1.12
CA GLN A 388 -10.37 39.56 1.49
C GLN A 388 -8.96 39.14 1.04
N ILE A 389 -8.67 37.84 0.94
CA ILE A 389 -7.37 37.36 0.44
C ILE A 389 -7.24 37.63 -1.07
N LYS A 390 -8.34 37.60 -1.83
CA LYS A 390 -8.32 37.83 -3.28
C LYS A 390 -8.12 39.31 -3.66
N ALA A 391 -8.38 40.25 -2.75
CA ALA A 391 -8.25 41.69 -3.00
C ALA A 391 -6.83 42.25 -2.77
N LYS A 392 -5.91 41.50 -2.14
CA LYS A 392 -4.56 42.00 -1.79
C LYS A 392 -3.39 41.48 -2.65
N SER A 393 -3.68 40.74 -3.73
CA SER A 393 -2.63 40.18 -4.62
C SER A 393 -2.58 40.86 -5.99
N GLN A 394 -2.56 42.19 -6.03
CA GLN A 394 -2.11 42.96 -7.19
C GLN A 394 -0.70 43.52 -6.89
N ARG A 395 0.34 42.69 -7.07
CA ARG A 395 1.71 43.16 -7.26
C ARG A 395 2.18 42.67 -8.63
N GLY A 396 2.52 43.64 -9.47
CA GLY A 396 2.65 43.52 -10.91
C GLY A 396 3.66 42.48 -11.39
N ALA A 397 3.34 41.89 -12.53
CA ALA A 397 4.25 41.13 -13.36
C ALA A 397 5.42 42.05 -13.79
N LYS A 398 6.62 41.76 -13.28
CA LYS A 398 7.86 42.34 -13.82
C LYS A 398 8.07 41.78 -15.22
N GLN A 399 8.01 42.65 -16.23
CA GLN A 399 8.35 42.30 -17.61
C GLN A 399 9.83 41.89 -17.72
N PRO A 400 10.17 40.92 -18.58
CA PRO A 400 11.54 40.60 -18.91
C PRO A 400 12.17 41.75 -19.73
N LEU A 401 13.23 42.36 -19.18
CA LEU A 401 14.04 43.36 -19.90
C LEU A 401 14.66 42.72 -21.15
N LYS A 402 14.20 43.17 -22.33
CA LYS A 402 14.92 43.02 -23.60
C LYS A 402 16.27 43.72 -23.49
N ARG A 403 17.37 42.96 -23.38
CA ARG A 403 18.73 43.47 -23.64
C ARG A 403 18.92 43.56 -25.15
N GLY A 404 18.83 44.78 -25.67
CA GLY A 404 19.35 45.17 -26.98
C GLY A 404 20.87 45.03 -27.03
N GLY A 405 21.36 44.70 -28.22
CA GLY A 405 22.74 44.30 -28.47
C GLY A 405 23.78 45.41 -28.38
N LYS A 406 25.04 44.99 -28.50
CA LYS A 406 26.14 45.85 -28.91
C LYS A 406 27.06 45.03 -29.80
N ARG A 407 27.10 45.43 -31.08
CA ARG A 407 28.13 45.07 -32.04
C ARG A 407 29.47 45.61 -31.54
N PHE A 408 30.50 44.79 -31.62
CA PHE A 408 31.87 45.19 -31.99
C PHE A 408 32.46 44.05 -32.80
#